data_AF-A0A9P4GCN1-F1
#
_entry.id   AF-A0A9P4GCN1-F1
#
_cell.length_a   1.000
_cell.length_b   1.000
_cell.length_c   1.000
_cell.angle_alpha   90.00
_cell.angle_beta   90.00
_cell.angle_gamma   90.00
#
_symmetry.space_group_name_H-M   'P 1'
#
loop_
_entity.id
_entity.type
_entity.pdbx_description
1 polymer ?
#
loop_
_entity_poly.entity_id
_entity_poly.type
_entity_poly.pdbx_seq_one_letter_code
_entity_poly.pdbx_strand_id
1 'polypeptide(L)'
;MARFEDLSDDVLYLILRHLSPERLSSLCCLRLVSTRVKAFAESVLYRNIILEDNDQHDLASYRFIERLSNPGDALSQHVRSLQIKSFRGDHESFCMNTELLAACLNSLERLSSFNWDSKVPLPGGLLSILHERLPDVRLCATVNDLDQALLDSPQLHRLAVSLPDLDPTDHKKPVLWEQLKQILVHCHNLRRLMLDVHPDRTVRPLPDLTIEGTQNSVVVESYTRWGYRGVSTDADITSHRSRESEKNMVQIPLEPGDVLPTLEDLDIRAKTYNLDARHCAQLLHCMNWTRLRRLRLGPSDPKMFFETFKDKLPNLEVFEFTYIYENLHYTPYDTYTPKLSACAEFVASITVLKEFIVRCNTVNLKDSLWMSLAEVHGPHLERLSIQARYQDLEAPICNGNLGDLLACFSNLLALDLALRTCISMPFMCSFCPIQGHALSTNYVDTIPVIASIRSLQISIRVHPCDQSLYSYIADHAHCAIRKVWTAYANDSRNCELETFNIKFWRWEPTSPHLNEDGFPRNAHITRLVFESRMCGDRLIIKPRNHHKVQPVNQVWHGTEGEGLQATYVAEEQNVPAPLFNVSDRFREALGRFFPQLPNGTRSRRYR
;
A
#
# COMPACT_ATOMS: atom_id res chain seq x y z
N MET A 1 0.16 47.00 1.64
CA MET A 1 0.61 45.60 1.84
C MET A 1 -0.63 44.79 2.18
N ALA A 2 -0.94 43.73 1.43
CA ALA A 2 -2.06 42.85 1.76
C ALA A 2 -1.76 42.10 3.06
N ARG A 3 -2.71 42.03 3.99
CA ARG A 3 -2.52 41.20 5.19
C ARG A 3 -2.73 39.75 4.79
N PHE A 4 -2.02 38.84 5.46
CA PHE A 4 -2.19 37.40 5.23
C PHE A 4 -3.66 36.95 5.45
N GLU A 5 -4.35 37.60 6.39
CA GLU A 5 -5.77 37.40 6.68
C GLU A 5 -6.71 37.82 5.54
N ASP A 6 -6.25 38.63 4.58
CA ASP A 6 -7.06 39.09 3.46
C ASP A 6 -7.03 38.11 2.28
N LEU A 7 -6.10 37.15 2.27
CA LEU A 7 -5.92 36.18 1.19
C LEU A 7 -7.14 35.26 1.04
N SER A 8 -7.57 34.98 -0.19
CA SER A 8 -8.65 34.01 -0.44
C SER A 8 -8.24 32.59 -0.05
N ASP A 9 -9.22 31.75 0.24
CA ASP A 9 -9.00 30.34 0.58
C ASP A 9 -8.25 29.59 -0.53
N ASP A 10 -8.46 29.96 -1.81
CA ASP A 10 -7.73 29.40 -2.94
C ASP A 10 -6.23 29.71 -2.86
N VAL A 11 -5.86 30.96 -2.53
CA VAL A 11 -4.46 31.36 -2.36
C VAL A 11 -3.85 30.66 -1.14
N LEU A 12 -4.57 30.58 -0.02
CA LEU A 12 -4.12 29.84 1.16
C LEU A 12 -3.94 28.34 0.85
N TYR A 13 -4.80 27.76 0.01
CA TYR A 13 -4.67 26.37 -0.43
C TYR A 13 -3.46 26.16 -1.32
N LEU A 14 -3.15 27.09 -2.23
CA LEU A 14 -1.91 27.08 -3.02
C LEU A 14 -0.67 27.14 -2.11
N ILE A 15 -0.66 28.02 -1.12
CA ILE A 15 0.43 28.09 -0.13
C ILE A 15 0.58 26.75 0.60
N LEU A 16 -0.50 26.18 1.12
CA LEU A 16 -0.47 24.87 1.77
C LEU A 16 -0.02 23.73 0.85
N ARG A 17 -0.35 23.80 -0.44
CA ARG A 17 0.11 22.83 -1.44
C ARG A 17 1.63 22.88 -1.61
N HIS A 18 2.22 24.08 -1.58
CA HIS A 18 3.68 24.24 -1.57
C HIS A 18 4.34 23.78 -0.27
N LEU A 19 3.60 23.80 0.85
CA LEU A 19 4.04 23.29 2.15
C LEU A 19 3.66 21.81 2.38
N SER A 20 3.40 21.04 1.32
CA SER A 20 2.95 19.64 1.44
C SER A 20 3.79 18.76 2.39
N PRO A 21 5.14 18.89 2.48
CA PRO A 21 5.95 18.05 3.36
C PRO A 21 5.81 18.40 4.85
N GLU A 22 5.37 19.62 5.14
CA GLU A 22 5.19 20.18 6.50
C GLU A 22 3.73 20.60 6.70
N ARG A 23 2.81 19.96 5.96
CA ARG A 23 1.43 20.42 5.87
C ARG A 23 0.73 20.43 7.23
N LEU A 24 0.96 19.42 8.06
CA LEU A 24 0.31 19.31 9.37
C LEU A 24 0.83 20.38 10.34
N SER A 25 2.14 20.54 10.47
CA SER A 25 2.74 21.58 11.32
C SER A 25 2.35 22.99 10.84
N SER A 26 2.38 23.23 9.53
CA SER A 26 1.93 24.48 8.92
C SER A 26 0.47 24.78 9.25
N LEU A 27 -0.43 23.80 9.12
CA LEU A 27 -1.84 23.94 9.50
C LEU A 27 -2.01 24.24 10.99
N CYS A 28 -1.22 23.60 11.87
CA CYS A 28 -1.22 23.90 13.29
C CYS A 28 -0.80 25.36 13.57
N CYS A 29 0.24 25.86 12.90
CA CYS A 29 0.67 27.25 13.02
C CYS A 29 -0.39 28.23 12.49
N LEU A 30 -1.01 27.93 11.34
CA LEU A 30 -2.06 28.75 10.74
C LEU A 30 -3.26 28.94 11.68
N ARG A 31 -3.62 27.91 12.45
CA ARG A 31 -4.70 28.00 13.45
C ARG A 31 -4.46 29.02 14.55
N LEU A 32 -3.21 29.42 14.77
CA LEU A 32 -2.83 30.37 15.81
C LEU A 32 -2.76 31.82 15.30
N VAL A 33 -2.92 32.04 13.99
CA VAL A 33 -2.75 33.37 13.38
C VAL A 33 -3.98 34.25 13.60
N SER A 34 -5.17 33.80 13.16
CA SER A 34 -6.42 34.56 13.27
C SER A 34 -7.64 33.64 13.24
N THR A 35 -8.83 34.15 13.59
CA THR A 35 -10.07 33.37 13.56
C THR A 35 -10.43 32.89 12.15
N ARG A 36 -10.25 33.73 11.13
CA ARG A 36 -10.46 33.37 9.73
C ARG A 36 -9.49 32.28 9.28
N VAL A 37 -8.20 32.47 9.54
CA VAL A 37 -7.16 31.50 9.13
C VAL A 37 -7.31 30.18 9.91
N LYS A 38 -7.77 30.24 11.17
CA LYS A 38 -8.18 29.07 11.94
C LYS A 38 -9.32 28.32 11.26
N ALA A 39 -10.40 29.00 10.89
CA ALA A 39 -11.53 28.35 10.20
C ALA A 39 -11.08 27.69 8.88
N PHE A 40 -10.24 28.37 8.10
CA PHE A 40 -9.63 27.79 6.91
C PHE A 40 -8.79 26.55 7.24
N ALA A 41 -7.85 26.65 8.20
CA ALA A 41 -6.98 25.54 8.55
C ALA A 41 -7.76 24.33 9.10
N GLU A 42 -8.79 24.57 9.92
CA GLU A 42 -9.69 23.54 10.42
C GLU A 42 -10.51 22.90 9.28
N SER A 43 -10.95 23.68 8.29
CA SER A 43 -11.62 23.16 7.09
C SER A 43 -10.74 22.20 6.28
N VAL A 44 -9.42 22.42 6.28
CA VAL A 44 -8.46 21.57 5.57
C VAL A 44 -8.07 20.35 6.41
N LEU A 45 -7.80 20.54 7.70
CA LEU A 45 -7.41 19.47 8.63
C LEU A 45 -8.51 18.42 8.78
N TYR A 46 -9.74 18.88 9.00
CA TYR A 46 -10.87 18.02 9.31
C TYR A 46 -11.71 17.64 8.10
N ARG A 47 -11.22 17.93 6.89
CA ARG A 47 -11.87 17.53 5.64
C ARG A 47 -12.07 16.02 5.55
N ASN A 48 -11.09 15.27 6.03
CA ASN A 48 -11.10 13.81 6.05
C ASN A 48 -10.92 13.34 7.50
N ILE A 49 -11.93 12.70 8.06
CA ILE A 49 -11.87 12.12 9.40
C ILE A 49 -11.81 10.60 9.28
N ILE A 50 -10.90 10.02 10.06
CA ILE A 50 -10.76 8.57 10.20
C ILE A 50 -11.09 8.23 11.66
N LEU A 51 -12.06 7.35 11.85
CA LEU A 51 -12.42 6.81 13.14
C LEU A 51 -11.95 5.35 13.22
N GLU A 52 -11.23 5.04 14.29
CA GLU A 52 -10.73 3.69 14.56
C GLU A 52 -11.12 3.32 16.00
N ASP A 53 -11.80 2.18 16.15
CA ASP A 53 -12.08 1.54 17.43
C ASP A 53 -10.95 0.55 17.77
N ASN A 54 -9.82 1.11 18.20
CA ASN A 54 -8.69 0.38 18.75
C ASN A 54 -8.03 1.15 19.89
N ASP A 55 -7.30 0.44 20.75
CA ASP A 55 -6.78 0.94 22.02
C ASP A 55 -5.80 2.12 21.86
N GLN A 56 -5.26 2.35 20.66
CA GLN A 56 -4.37 3.48 20.38
C GLN A 56 -5.12 4.75 19.95
N HIS A 57 -6.34 4.61 19.45
CA HIS A 57 -7.09 5.68 18.79
C HIS A 57 -8.49 5.92 19.39
N ASP A 58 -8.94 5.10 20.32
CA ASP A 58 -10.27 5.14 20.95
C ASP A 58 -10.64 6.54 21.48
N LEU A 59 -9.73 7.17 22.23
CA LEU A 59 -9.95 8.50 22.81
C LEU A 59 -10.02 9.58 21.72
N ALA A 60 -9.19 9.48 20.68
CA ALA A 60 -9.22 10.42 19.56
C ALA A 60 -10.53 10.28 18.77
N SER A 61 -10.93 9.05 18.45
CA SER A 61 -12.19 8.71 17.78
C SER A 61 -13.40 9.22 18.58
N TYR A 62 -13.44 8.98 19.89
CA TYR A 62 -14.50 9.47 20.78
C TYR A 62 -14.61 10.99 20.75
N ARG A 63 -13.48 11.72 20.83
CA ARG A 63 -13.47 13.18 20.78
C ARG A 63 -13.96 13.72 19.44
N PHE A 64 -13.64 13.05 18.32
CA PHE A 64 -14.22 13.42 17.04
C PHE A 64 -15.73 13.19 17.02
N ILE A 65 -16.21 12.04 17.49
CA ILE A 65 -17.64 11.71 17.56
C ILE A 65 -18.41 12.71 18.42
N GLU A 66 -17.89 13.07 19.59
CA GLU A 66 -18.48 14.06 20.51
C GLU A 66 -18.62 15.42 19.81
N ARG A 67 -17.56 15.88 19.14
CA ARG A 67 -17.57 17.14 18.41
C ARG A 67 -18.48 17.11 17.18
N LEU A 68 -18.50 16.01 16.43
CA LEU A 68 -19.36 15.84 15.27
C LEU A 68 -20.83 15.80 15.67
N SER A 69 -21.17 15.13 16.76
CA SER A 69 -22.54 15.04 17.26
C SER A 69 -23.06 16.36 17.85
N ASN A 70 -22.17 17.32 18.14
CA ASN A 70 -22.57 18.61 18.70
C ASN A 70 -23.00 19.59 17.60
N PRO A 71 -24.28 20.01 17.54
CA PRO A 71 -24.75 20.94 16.51
C PRO A 71 -24.14 22.35 16.62
N GLY A 72 -23.53 22.70 17.76
CA GLY A 72 -22.82 23.97 17.95
C GLY A 72 -21.36 23.95 17.53
N ASP A 73 -20.78 22.78 17.20
CA ASP A 73 -19.40 22.69 16.72
C ASP A 73 -19.34 22.85 15.20
N ALA A 74 -18.42 23.68 14.70
CA ALA A 74 -18.26 23.91 13.26
C ALA A 74 -17.63 22.71 12.53
N LEU A 75 -17.13 21.70 13.24
CA LEU A 75 -16.44 20.54 12.68
C LEU A 75 -17.27 19.83 11.60
N SER A 76 -18.58 19.62 11.83
CA SER A 76 -19.45 18.89 10.91
C SER A 76 -19.57 19.55 9.52
N GLN A 77 -19.44 20.88 9.45
CA GLN A 77 -19.48 21.66 8.20
C GLN A 77 -18.22 21.49 7.35
N HIS A 78 -17.12 21.02 7.95
CA HIS A 78 -15.83 20.86 7.30
C HIS A 78 -15.60 19.46 6.73
N VAL A 79 -16.22 18.44 7.32
CA VAL A 79 -16.03 17.04 6.91
C VAL A 79 -16.60 16.82 5.50
N ARG A 80 -15.79 16.23 4.62
CA ARG A 80 -16.17 15.79 3.27
C ARG A 80 -16.00 14.30 3.07
N SER A 81 -15.11 13.68 3.84
CA SER A 81 -14.90 12.24 3.86
C SER A 81 -14.87 11.75 5.30
N LEU A 82 -15.68 10.75 5.59
CA LEU A 82 -15.66 10.03 6.87
C LEU A 82 -15.27 8.57 6.58
N GLN A 83 -14.28 8.05 7.29
CA GLN A 83 -13.84 6.66 7.19
C GLN A 83 -13.93 5.99 8.55
N ILE A 84 -14.56 4.82 8.60
CA ILE A 84 -14.59 3.93 9.76
C ILE A 84 -13.67 2.75 9.44
N LYS A 85 -12.49 2.67 10.07
CA LYS A 85 -11.50 1.61 9.81
C LYS A 85 -11.59 0.39 10.71
N SER A 86 -12.24 0.54 11.85
CA SER A 86 -12.52 -0.58 12.73
C SER A 86 -13.75 -0.23 13.55
N PHE A 87 -14.71 -1.13 13.59
CA PHE A 87 -15.91 -1.05 14.42
C PHE A 87 -16.12 -2.45 14.99
N ARG A 88 -16.00 -2.61 16.31
CA ARG A 88 -16.12 -3.92 16.98
C ARG A 88 -17.58 -4.30 17.26
N GLY A 89 -18.53 -3.42 16.94
CA GLY A 89 -19.95 -3.59 17.22
C GLY A 89 -20.35 -2.95 18.55
N ASP A 90 -21.65 -2.71 18.73
CA ASP A 90 -22.18 -1.90 19.85
C ASP A 90 -21.87 -2.43 21.24
N HIS A 91 -21.67 -3.75 21.36
CA HIS A 91 -21.37 -4.40 22.64
C HIS A 91 -19.88 -4.36 23.01
N GLU A 92 -18.99 -4.28 22.02
CA GLU A 92 -17.54 -4.36 22.20
C GLU A 92 -16.85 -3.00 22.08
N SER A 93 -17.49 -2.05 21.38
CA SER A 93 -16.92 -0.75 21.08
C SER A 93 -17.21 0.23 22.23
N PHE A 94 -16.18 0.60 22.99
CA PHE A 94 -16.34 1.55 24.10
C PHE A 94 -16.53 2.99 23.61
N CYS A 95 -15.87 3.35 22.51
CA CYS A 95 -15.76 4.73 22.04
C CYS A 95 -16.68 5.09 20.87
N MET A 96 -17.29 4.08 20.23
CA MET A 96 -18.02 4.25 18.98
C MET A 96 -19.12 3.18 18.86
N ASN A 97 -20.38 3.58 19.02
CA ASN A 97 -21.54 2.71 18.80
C ASN A 97 -22.42 3.26 17.67
N THR A 98 -23.39 2.48 17.22
CA THR A 98 -24.32 2.79 16.14
C THR A 98 -25.08 4.09 16.41
N GLU A 99 -25.53 4.35 17.65
CA GLU A 99 -26.27 5.57 17.99
C GLU A 99 -25.39 6.83 17.88
N LEU A 100 -24.15 6.76 18.35
CA LEU A 100 -23.19 7.85 18.26
C LEU A 100 -22.80 8.13 16.80
N LEU A 101 -22.60 7.08 16.00
CA LEU A 101 -22.34 7.22 14.57
C LEU A 101 -23.55 7.79 13.83
N ALA A 102 -24.76 7.38 14.19
CA ALA A 102 -26.00 7.92 13.65
C ALA A 102 -26.13 9.42 13.97
N ALA A 103 -25.83 9.84 15.21
CA ALA A 103 -25.82 11.24 15.60
C ALA A 103 -24.80 12.05 14.77
N CYS A 104 -23.60 11.50 14.56
CA CYS A 104 -22.59 12.11 13.69
C CYS A 104 -23.09 12.24 12.24
N LEU A 105 -23.65 11.19 11.65
CA LEU A 105 -24.12 11.24 10.25
C LEU A 105 -25.25 12.26 10.07
N ASN A 106 -26.14 12.39 11.06
CA ASN A 106 -27.23 13.37 11.01
C ASN A 106 -26.76 14.83 11.11
N SER A 107 -25.59 15.10 11.69
CA SER A 107 -25.04 16.46 11.79
C SER A 107 -24.20 16.88 10.59
N LEU A 108 -23.80 15.93 9.73
CA LEU A 108 -22.95 16.19 8.57
C LEU A 108 -23.76 16.78 7.41
N GLU A 109 -23.41 17.98 6.96
CA GLU A 109 -24.16 18.68 5.91
C GLU A 109 -23.63 18.44 4.49
N ARG A 110 -22.34 18.10 4.36
CA ARG A 110 -21.59 18.14 3.10
C ARG A 110 -20.74 16.89 2.88
N LEU A 111 -21.17 15.76 3.45
CA LEU A 111 -20.45 14.50 3.30
C LEU A 111 -20.50 14.04 1.84
N SER A 112 -19.33 13.88 1.22
CA SER A 112 -19.19 13.44 -0.18
C SER A 112 -18.78 11.98 -0.32
N SER A 113 -18.11 11.44 0.69
CA SER A 113 -17.69 10.04 0.73
C SER A 113 -17.81 9.48 2.14
N PHE A 114 -18.37 8.29 2.24
CA PHE A 114 -18.42 7.48 3.46
C PHE A 114 -17.72 6.15 3.17
N ASN A 115 -16.67 5.85 3.95
CA ASN A 115 -15.88 4.63 3.79
C ASN A 115 -16.09 3.72 4.99
N TRP A 116 -16.64 2.53 4.76
CA TRP A 116 -16.82 1.49 5.76
C TRP A 116 -15.77 0.40 5.53
N ASP A 117 -14.71 0.41 6.33
CA ASP A 117 -13.59 -0.52 6.26
C ASP A 117 -13.55 -1.33 7.56
N SER A 118 -14.63 -2.08 7.83
CA SER A 118 -14.77 -2.88 9.05
C SER A 118 -15.14 -4.31 8.72
N LYS A 119 -14.78 -5.24 9.62
CA LYS A 119 -15.20 -6.64 9.53
C LYS A 119 -16.67 -6.84 9.87
N VAL A 120 -17.24 -5.94 10.67
CA VAL A 120 -18.66 -5.97 11.03
C VAL A 120 -19.48 -5.36 9.89
N PRO A 121 -20.59 -5.99 9.48
CA PRO A 121 -21.50 -5.42 8.48
C PRO A 121 -21.95 -4.00 8.85
N LEU A 122 -22.20 -3.17 7.84
CA LEU A 122 -22.68 -1.79 8.06
C LEU A 122 -24.07 -1.86 8.69
N PRO A 123 -24.29 -1.31 9.90
CA PRO A 123 -25.60 -1.34 10.53
C PRO A 123 -26.67 -0.70 9.64
N GLY A 124 -27.80 -1.40 9.45
CA GLY A 124 -28.88 -0.94 8.58
C GLY A 124 -29.40 0.47 8.93
N GLY A 125 -29.43 0.83 10.21
CA GLY A 125 -29.81 2.18 10.64
C GLY A 125 -28.87 3.28 10.13
N LEU A 126 -27.55 3.02 10.05
CA LEU A 126 -26.61 3.97 9.46
C LEU A 126 -26.79 4.06 7.95
N LEU A 127 -27.04 2.92 7.28
CA LEU A 127 -27.29 2.88 5.85
C LEU A 127 -28.55 3.68 5.48
N SER A 128 -29.64 3.52 6.23
CA SER A 128 -30.87 4.31 6.06
C SER A 128 -30.60 5.82 6.20
N ILE A 129 -29.79 6.24 7.17
CA ILE A 129 -29.42 7.66 7.30
C ILE A 129 -28.66 8.15 6.06
N LEU A 130 -27.73 7.36 5.52
CA LEU A 130 -27.01 7.73 4.29
C LEU A 130 -27.96 7.89 3.09
N HIS A 131 -28.94 6.98 2.95
CA HIS A 131 -29.94 7.04 1.88
C HIS A 131 -30.88 8.24 2.01
N GLU A 132 -31.39 8.50 3.21
CA GLU A 132 -32.40 9.52 3.45
C GLU A 132 -31.82 10.93 3.54
N ARG A 133 -30.68 11.08 4.22
CA ARG A 133 -30.12 12.40 4.56
C ARG A 133 -29.03 12.86 3.61
N LEU A 134 -28.30 11.91 3.02
CA LEU A 134 -27.08 12.17 2.25
C LEU A 134 -27.11 11.46 0.88
N PRO A 135 -28.16 11.65 0.05
CA PRO A 135 -28.40 10.87 -1.17
C PRO A 135 -27.22 10.87 -2.17
N ASP A 136 -26.42 11.94 -2.20
CA ASP A 136 -25.28 12.10 -3.11
C ASP A 136 -23.96 11.52 -2.58
N VAL A 137 -23.94 10.96 -1.37
CA VAL A 137 -22.72 10.43 -0.77
C VAL A 137 -22.24 9.19 -1.54
N ARG A 138 -20.93 9.10 -1.77
CA ARG A 138 -20.31 7.89 -2.32
C ARG A 138 -20.02 6.91 -1.20
N LEU A 139 -20.69 5.77 -1.24
CA LEU A 139 -20.45 4.68 -0.31
C LEU A 139 -19.31 3.80 -0.83
N CYS A 140 -18.27 3.66 -0.01
CA CYS A 140 -17.16 2.76 -0.25
C CYS A 140 -17.13 1.72 0.86
N ALA A 141 -17.10 0.43 0.53
CA ALA A 141 -17.08 -0.62 1.53
C ALA A 141 -15.95 -1.62 1.29
N THR A 142 -15.31 -2.05 2.37
CA THR A 142 -14.52 -3.28 2.44
C THR A 142 -15.34 -4.30 3.23
N VAL A 143 -15.63 -5.45 2.63
CA VAL A 143 -16.47 -6.48 3.24
C VAL A 143 -15.80 -7.84 3.19
N ASN A 144 -16.00 -8.62 4.27
CA ASN A 144 -15.69 -10.04 4.30
C ASN A 144 -16.93 -10.89 4.02
N ASP A 145 -18.10 -10.36 4.41
CA ASP A 145 -19.40 -10.98 4.20
C ASP A 145 -20.25 -10.11 3.30
N LEU A 146 -20.94 -10.73 2.34
CA LEU A 146 -21.77 -10.05 1.35
C LEU A 146 -23.14 -9.70 1.96
N ASP A 147 -23.21 -8.58 2.66
CA ASP A 147 -24.45 -8.03 3.22
C ASP A 147 -25.34 -7.39 2.13
N GLN A 148 -26.44 -8.06 1.80
CA GLN A 148 -27.34 -7.66 0.71
C GLN A 148 -27.83 -6.21 0.84
N ALA A 149 -28.11 -5.73 2.06
CA ALA A 149 -28.62 -4.36 2.25
C ALA A 149 -27.62 -3.30 1.79
N LEU A 150 -26.34 -3.47 2.16
CA LEU A 150 -25.24 -2.62 1.71
C LEU A 150 -25.07 -2.67 0.19
N LEU A 151 -25.25 -3.85 -0.39
CA LEU A 151 -24.99 -4.12 -1.79
C LEU A 151 -26.11 -3.59 -2.70
N ASP A 152 -27.35 -3.60 -2.23
CA ASP A 152 -28.49 -2.96 -2.90
C ASP A 152 -28.46 -1.43 -2.80
N SER A 153 -27.48 -0.86 -2.08
CA SER A 153 -27.35 0.58 -1.93
C SER A 153 -27.09 1.26 -3.29
N PRO A 154 -27.94 2.21 -3.73
CA PRO A 154 -27.69 2.96 -4.95
C PRO A 154 -26.44 3.85 -4.84
N GLN A 155 -25.95 4.10 -3.63
CA GLN A 155 -24.76 4.91 -3.36
C GLN A 155 -23.45 4.12 -3.44
N LEU A 156 -23.51 2.78 -3.58
CA LEU A 156 -22.33 1.93 -3.60
C LEU A 156 -21.46 2.25 -4.82
N HIS A 157 -20.34 2.94 -4.57
CA HIS A 157 -19.41 3.41 -5.58
C HIS A 157 -18.16 2.53 -5.67
N ARG A 158 -17.69 2.04 -4.52
CA ARG A 158 -16.52 1.16 -4.41
C ARG A 158 -16.84 -0.02 -3.52
N LEU A 159 -16.48 -1.22 -3.99
CA LEU A 159 -16.56 -2.46 -3.24
C LEU A 159 -15.19 -3.15 -3.24
N ALA A 160 -14.68 -3.45 -2.05
CA ALA A 160 -13.53 -4.32 -1.84
C ALA A 160 -14.03 -5.57 -1.11
N VAL A 161 -13.84 -6.75 -1.69
CA VAL A 161 -14.30 -8.02 -1.13
C VAL A 161 -13.10 -8.92 -0.84
N SER A 162 -13.02 -9.41 0.39
CA SER A 162 -12.05 -10.44 0.79
C SER A 162 -12.72 -11.81 0.68
N LEU A 163 -12.20 -12.68 -0.18
CA LEU A 163 -12.78 -13.99 -0.48
C LEU A 163 -11.79 -15.09 -0.10
N PRO A 164 -12.20 -16.11 0.67
CA PRO A 164 -11.36 -17.28 0.89
C PRO A 164 -11.18 -18.07 -0.41
N ASP A 165 -9.96 -18.51 -0.67
CA ASP A 165 -9.57 -19.44 -1.71
C ASP A 165 -10.28 -20.77 -1.46
N LEU A 166 -10.74 -21.38 -2.55
CA LEU A 166 -11.60 -22.54 -2.48
C LEU A 166 -10.74 -23.77 -2.18
N ASP A 167 -10.95 -24.36 -1.00
CA ASP A 167 -10.63 -25.79 -0.86
C ASP A 167 -11.71 -26.53 -1.66
N PRO A 168 -11.33 -27.34 -2.67
CA PRO A 168 -12.29 -28.08 -3.50
C PRO A 168 -13.21 -29.01 -2.71
N THR A 169 -12.87 -29.31 -1.46
CA THR A 169 -13.66 -30.17 -0.60
C THR A 169 -14.80 -29.45 0.13
N ASP A 170 -14.87 -28.11 0.09
CA ASP A 170 -15.89 -27.35 0.82
C ASP A 170 -17.08 -26.90 -0.06
N HIS A 171 -18.21 -27.56 0.12
CA HIS A 171 -19.46 -27.31 -0.62
C HIS A 171 -20.15 -25.99 -0.31
N LYS A 172 -19.79 -25.26 0.76
CA LYS A 172 -20.47 -24.00 1.13
C LYS A 172 -20.00 -22.80 0.31
N LYS A 173 -18.85 -22.89 -0.36
CA LYS A 173 -18.17 -21.74 -0.96
C LYS A 173 -18.57 -21.33 -2.39
N PRO A 174 -19.18 -22.18 -3.25
CA PRO A 174 -19.79 -21.72 -4.51
C PRO A 174 -20.82 -20.60 -4.31
N VAL A 175 -21.47 -20.59 -3.14
CA VAL A 175 -22.51 -19.62 -2.79
C VAL A 175 -21.97 -18.18 -2.73
N LEU A 176 -20.75 -17.96 -2.22
CA LEU A 176 -20.19 -16.60 -2.11
C LEU A 176 -19.87 -16.00 -3.49
N TRP A 177 -19.36 -16.80 -4.42
CA TRP A 177 -19.06 -16.35 -5.78
C TRP A 177 -20.33 -16.10 -6.59
N GLU A 178 -21.35 -16.92 -6.41
CA GLU A 178 -22.68 -16.68 -6.98
C GLU A 178 -23.32 -15.41 -6.39
N GLN A 179 -23.25 -15.22 -5.07
CA GLN A 179 -23.71 -13.98 -4.44
C GLN A 179 -22.98 -12.77 -5.01
N LEU A 180 -21.64 -12.81 -5.11
CA LEU A 180 -20.85 -11.75 -5.73
C LEU A 180 -21.30 -11.47 -7.17
N LYS A 181 -21.54 -12.51 -7.97
CA LYS A 181 -22.09 -12.35 -9.32
C LYS A 181 -23.42 -11.60 -9.30
N GLN A 182 -24.38 -12.08 -8.50
CA GLN A 182 -25.70 -11.45 -8.39
C GLN A 182 -25.57 -9.98 -8.01
N ILE A 183 -24.75 -9.67 -7.03
CA ILE A 183 -24.46 -8.30 -6.62
C ILE A 183 -23.95 -7.47 -7.78
N LEU A 184 -22.92 -7.93 -8.49
CA LEU A 184 -22.34 -7.18 -9.57
C LEU A 184 -23.37 -6.91 -10.68
N VAL A 185 -24.21 -7.89 -11.01
CA VAL A 185 -25.27 -7.73 -12.02
C VAL A 185 -26.29 -6.65 -11.62
N HIS A 186 -26.59 -6.48 -10.32
CA HIS A 186 -27.57 -5.49 -9.84
C HIS A 186 -26.95 -4.12 -9.48
N CYS A 187 -25.64 -4.06 -9.21
CA CYS A 187 -24.94 -2.86 -8.73
C CYS A 187 -24.50 -1.90 -9.84
N HIS A 188 -25.42 -1.26 -10.58
CA HIS A 188 -25.08 -0.42 -11.74
C HIS A 188 -24.23 0.84 -11.42
N ASN A 189 -24.24 1.29 -10.17
CA ASN A 189 -23.48 2.47 -9.72
C ASN A 189 -22.05 2.16 -9.27
N LEU A 190 -21.68 0.88 -9.20
CA LEU A 190 -20.33 0.47 -8.87
C LEU A 190 -19.37 0.97 -9.95
N ARG A 191 -18.29 1.63 -9.51
CA ARG A 191 -17.21 2.13 -10.38
C ARG A 191 -15.87 1.51 -10.04
N ARG A 192 -15.70 0.97 -8.85
CA ARG A 192 -14.43 0.38 -8.40
C ARG A 192 -14.67 -0.95 -7.73
N LEU A 193 -14.02 -1.99 -8.24
CA LEU A 193 -14.08 -3.34 -7.69
C LEU A 193 -12.68 -3.80 -7.32
N MET A 194 -12.52 -4.25 -6.07
CA MET A 194 -11.32 -4.93 -5.61
C MET A 194 -11.71 -6.32 -5.10
N LEU A 195 -11.08 -7.36 -5.65
CA LEU A 195 -11.24 -8.75 -5.24
C LEU A 195 -9.93 -9.21 -4.61
N ASP A 196 -9.95 -9.54 -3.32
CA ASP A 196 -8.79 -10.10 -2.62
C ASP A 196 -9.07 -11.57 -2.30
N VAL A 197 -8.50 -12.48 -3.09
CA VAL A 197 -8.70 -13.92 -2.90
C VAL A 197 -7.51 -14.49 -2.14
N HIS A 198 -7.73 -14.92 -0.91
CA HIS A 198 -6.68 -15.37 0.00
C HIS A 198 -6.87 -16.84 0.42
N PRO A 199 -5.80 -17.62 0.63
CA PRO A 199 -5.93 -18.99 1.15
C PRO A 199 -6.76 -19.01 2.44
N ASP A 200 -7.77 -19.90 2.51
CA ASP A 200 -8.57 -20.05 3.72
C ASP A 200 -7.72 -20.59 4.87
N ARG A 201 -7.50 -19.75 5.87
CA ARG A 201 -6.70 -20.11 7.05
C ARG A 201 -7.45 -21.00 8.03
N THR A 202 -8.77 -21.09 7.93
CA THR A 202 -9.60 -21.87 8.86
C THR A 202 -9.58 -23.37 8.55
N VAL A 203 -9.39 -23.73 7.27
CA VAL A 203 -9.47 -25.12 6.78
C VAL A 203 -8.19 -25.93 7.06
N ARG A 204 -7.09 -25.27 7.40
CA ARG A 204 -5.88 -25.95 7.92
C ARG A 204 -5.70 -25.61 9.39
N PRO A 205 -6.46 -26.23 10.32
CA PRO A 205 -5.87 -26.44 11.64
C PRO A 205 -4.55 -27.16 11.35
N LEU A 206 -3.42 -26.52 11.70
CA LEU A 206 -2.16 -27.25 11.73
C LEU A 206 -2.47 -28.52 12.52
N PRO A 207 -2.25 -29.73 11.97
CA PRO A 207 -2.43 -30.94 12.77
C PRO A 207 -1.64 -30.71 14.04
N ASP A 208 -2.29 -30.87 15.20
CA ASP A 208 -1.64 -30.90 16.50
C ASP A 208 -0.62 -32.04 16.44
N LEU A 209 0.56 -31.73 15.91
CA LEU A 209 1.75 -32.52 16.00
C LEU A 209 2.27 -32.28 17.41
N THR A 210 1.52 -32.77 18.39
CA THR A 210 2.06 -33.18 19.69
C THR A 210 3.02 -34.34 19.42
N ILE A 211 4.18 -34.03 18.88
CA ILE A 211 5.34 -34.89 18.94
C ILE A 211 5.85 -34.73 20.39
N GLU A 212 5.33 -35.58 21.27
CA GLU A 212 5.90 -35.76 22.61
C GLU A 212 7.38 -36.14 22.45
N GLY A 213 8.29 -35.21 22.76
CA GLY A 213 9.71 -35.54 22.96
C GLY A 213 10.75 -34.73 22.18
N THR A 214 10.40 -33.69 21.44
CA THR A 214 11.45 -32.79 20.89
C THR A 214 11.01 -31.34 20.93
N GLN A 215 11.57 -30.57 21.87
CA GLN A 215 11.40 -29.12 22.01
C GLN A 215 12.08 -28.34 20.87
N ASN A 216 11.84 -28.72 19.62
CA ASN A 216 12.22 -27.92 18.48
C ASN A 216 10.99 -27.16 17.98
N SER A 217 11.01 -25.87 18.30
CA SER A 217 10.09 -24.83 17.85
C SER A 217 9.61 -25.08 16.42
N VAL A 218 8.34 -25.43 16.27
CA VAL A 218 7.61 -25.27 15.01
C VAL A 218 7.43 -23.77 14.84
N VAL A 219 8.45 -23.15 14.23
CA VAL A 219 8.34 -21.80 13.70
C VAL A 219 7.16 -21.83 12.74
N VAL A 220 6.17 -20.96 12.99
CA VAL A 220 5.18 -20.60 11.99
C VAL A 220 5.98 -20.00 10.84
N GLU A 221 6.38 -20.85 9.89
CA GLU A 221 7.03 -20.45 8.66
C GLU A 221 6.02 -19.59 7.91
N SER A 222 6.13 -18.28 8.12
CA SER A 222 5.51 -17.28 7.28
C SER A 222 5.75 -17.67 5.83
N TYR A 223 4.71 -17.57 5.01
CA TYR A 223 4.62 -17.90 3.58
C TYR A 223 5.78 -17.43 2.66
N THR A 224 6.80 -16.76 3.19
CA THR A 224 8.07 -16.41 2.56
C THR A 224 9.03 -17.59 2.39
N ARG A 225 8.84 -18.68 3.16
CA ARG A 225 9.63 -19.91 3.03
C ARG A 225 8.68 -21.06 2.70
N TRP A 226 8.37 -21.25 1.41
CA TRP A 226 8.24 -22.62 0.94
C TRP A 226 9.64 -23.21 1.08
N GLY A 227 9.95 -23.68 2.29
CA GLY A 227 11.09 -24.54 2.51
C GLY A 227 10.95 -25.63 1.46
N TYR A 228 11.90 -25.65 0.53
CA TYR A 228 12.13 -26.73 -0.40
C TYR A 228 12.00 -28.01 0.42
N ARG A 229 10.81 -28.63 0.38
CA ARG A 229 10.59 -29.90 1.05
C ARG A 229 11.55 -30.80 0.30
N GLY A 230 12.60 -31.22 1.00
CA GLY A 230 13.78 -31.86 0.41
C GLY A 230 13.31 -32.83 -0.66
N VAL A 231 13.88 -32.67 -1.86
CA VAL A 231 13.60 -33.49 -3.04
C VAL A 231 13.62 -34.95 -2.59
N SER A 232 12.44 -35.50 -2.32
CA SER A 232 12.27 -36.94 -2.35
C SER A 232 12.55 -37.30 -3.79
N THR A 233 13.62 -38.05 -3.99
CA THR A 233 14.14 -38.49 -5.29
C THR A 233 13.22 -39.49 -5.99
N ASP A 234 11.96 -39.61 -5.57
CA ASP A 234 10.96 -40.47 -6.19
C ASP A 234 10.42 -39.78 -7.44
N ALA A 235 11.13 -40.01 -8.56
CA ALA A 235 10.84 -39.48 -9.89
C ALA A 235 9.47 -39.93 -10.48
N ASP A 236 8.71 -40.78 -9.78
CA ASP A 236 7.48 -41.39 -10.30
C ASP A 236 6.17 -40.71 -9.83
N ILE A 237 6.20 -39.72 -8.93
CA ILE A 237 4.97 -39.13 -8.35
C ILE A 237 4.54 -37.81 -9.05
N THR A 238 5.37 -37.20 -9.89
CA THR A 238 5.12 -35.86 -10.44
C THR A 238 4.19 -35.80 -11.66
N SER A 239 3.98 -36.90 -12.39
CA SER A 239 3.15 -36.88 -13.61
C SER A 239 1.63 -36.91 -13.33
N HIS A 240 1.19 -37.41 -12.17
CA HIS A 240 -0.24 -37.52 -11.84
C HIS A 240 -0.82 -36.29 -11.13
N ARG A 241 -0.01 -35.46 -10.46
CA ARG A 241 -0.53 -34.30 -9.71
C ARG A 241 -0.91 -33.09 -10.57
N SER A 242 -0.36 -32.95 -11.78
CA SER A 242 -0.59 -31.76 -12.60
C SER A 242 -1.98 -31.70 -13.26
N ARG A 243 -2.68 -32.84 -13.43
CA ARG A 243 -3.99 -32.87 -14.11
C ARG A 243 -5.20 -32.64 -13.19
N GLU A 244 -5.10 -32.90 -11.89
CA GLU A 244 -6.23 -32.69 -10.97
C GLU A 244 -6.31 -31.27 -10.41
N SER A 245 -5.23 -30.48 -10.53
CA SER A 245 -5.20 -29.10 -10.01
C SER A 245 -5.99 -28.08 -10.88
N GLU A 246 -6.36 -28.42 -12.11
CA GLU A 246 -7.12 -27.53 -13.00
C GLU A 246 -8.60 -27.38 -12.57
N LYS A 247 -9.14 -28.30 -11.77
CA LYS A 247 -10.56 -28.30 -11.38
C LYS A 247 -10.94 -27.31 -10.26
N ASN A 248 -9.96 -26.65 -9.65
CA ASN A 248 -10.19 -25.94 -8.37
C ASN A 248 -9.91 -24.45 -8.46
N MET A 249 -9.92 -23.89 -9.68
CA MET A 249 -9.61 -22.48 -9.83
C MET A 249 -10.85 -21.60 -9.63
N VAL A 250 -10.60 -20.43 -9.08
CA VAL A 250 -11.65 -19.54 -8.59
C VAL A 250 -12.00 -18.52 -9.66
N GLN A 251 -13.28 -18.40 -10.01
CA GLN A 251 -13.78 -17.48 -11.03
C GLN A 251 -15.13 -16.90 -10.59
N ILE A 252 -15.47 -15.71 -11.10
CA ILE A 252 -16.85 -15.22 -11.01
C ILE A 252 -17.67 -16.07 -12.00
N PRO A 253 -18.76 -16.73 -11.57
CA PRO A 253 -19.49 -17.70 -12.39
C PRO A 253 -20.41 -17.02 -13.42
N LEU A 254 -19.81 -16.24 -14.33
CA LEU A 254 -20.51 -15.44 -15.33
C LEU A 254 -21.26 -16.32 -16.33
N GLU A 255 -22.47 -15.90 -16.67
CA GLU A 255 -23.36 -16.55 -17.63
C GLU A 255 -23.65 -15.64 -18.84
N PRO A 256 -23.95 -16.19 -20.02
CA PRO A 256 -24.38 -15.38 -21.16
C PRO A 256 -25.61 -14.54 -20.81
N GLY A 257 -25.51 -13.22 -20.96
CA GLY A 257 -26.58 -12.28 -20.63
C GLY A 257 -26.33 -11.48 -19.36
N ASP A 258 -25.36 -11.88 -18.53
CA ASP A 258 -24.93 -11.06 -17.40
C ASP A 258 -24.38 -9.71 -17.88
N VAL A 259 -24.74 -8.65 -17.16
CA VAL A 259 -24.25 -7.29 -17.43
C VAL A 259 -23.62 -6.76 -16.14
N LEU A 260 -22.29 -6.76 -16.12
CA LEU A 260 -21.48 -6.20 -15.05
C LEU A 260 -21.45 -4.67 -15.14
N PRO A 261 -21.21 -3.98 -14.01
CA PRO A 261 -21.23 -2.54 -13.97
C PRO A 261 -20.05 -1.97 -14.75
N THR A 262 -20.22 -0.78 -15.31
CA THR A 262 -19.15 -0.12 -16.04
C THR A 262 -18.08 0.42 -15.07
N LEU A 263 -17.02 -0.36 -14.87
CA LEU A 263 -15.94 -0.06 -13.94
C LEU A 263 -14.94 0.98 -14.49
N GLU A 264 -14.39 1.76 -13.58
CA GLU A 264 -13.26 2.68 -13.80
C GLU A 264 -11.96 2.13 -13.20
N ASP A 265 -12.06 1.26 -12.18
CA ASP A 265 -10.96 0.63 -11.45
C ASP A 265 -11.29 -0.84 -11.16
N LEU A 266 -10.42 -1.75 -11.59
CA LEU A 266 -10.53 -3.19 -11.36
C LEU A 266 -9.22 -3.71 -10.77
N ASP A 267 -9.29 -4.27 -9.56
CA ASP A 267 -8.14 -4.81 -8.83
C ASP A 267 -8.42 -6.27 -8.43
N ILE A 268 -7.81 -7.22 -9.13
CA ILE A 268 -7.98 -8.67 -8.87
C ILE A 268 -6.72 -9.19 -8.19
N ARG A 269 -6.70 -9.25 -6.86
CA ARG A 269 -5.58 -9.76 -6.05
C ARG A 269 -5.82 -11.21 -5.69
N ALA A 270 -5.48 -12.09 -6.62
CA ALA A 270 -5.71 -13.51 -6.42
C ALA A 270 -4.61 -14.33 -7.06
N LYS A 271 -4.03 -15.25 -6.29
CA LYS A 271 -3.08 -16.23 -6.84
C LYS A 271 -3.82 -17.33 -7.62
N THR A 272 -5.04 -17.66 -7.20
CA THR A 272 -5.83 -18.80 -7.70
C THR A 272 -6.99 -18.38 -8.59
N TYR A 273 -7.10 -17.08 -8.90
CA TYR A 273 -8.13 -16.62 -9.84
C TYR A 273 -7.72 -16.97 -11.27
N ASN A 274 -8.56 -17.76 -11.93
CA ASN A 274 -8.24 -18.27 -13.24
C ASN A 274 -8.76 -17.35 -14.33
N LEU A 275 -7.83 -16.81 -15.11
CA LEU A 275 -8.11 -16.00 -16.28
C LEU A 275 -7.96 -16.87 -17.54
N ASP A 276 -8.71 -17.97 -17.62
CA ASP A 276 -8.73 -18.80 -18.83
C ASP A 276 -9.44 -18.11 -20.01
N ALA A 277 -9.33 -18.70 -21.19
CA ALA A 277 -9.92 -18.15 -22.41
C ALA A 277 -11.43 -17.94 -22.32
N ARG A 278 -12.15 -18.90 -21.71
CA ARG A 278 -13.60 -18.89 -21.62
C ARG A 278 -14.05 -17.76 -20.68
N HIS A 279 -13.45 -17.69 -19.50
CA HIS A 279 -13.76 -16.67 -18.51
C HIS A 279 -13.39 -15.27 -19.00
N CYS A 280 -12.24 -15.11 -19.68
CA CYS A 280 -11.87 -13.84 -20.30
C CYS A 280 -12.87 -13.39 -21.38
N ALA A 281 -13.35 -14.31 -22.22
CA ALA A 281 -14.38 -14.01 -23.22
C ALA A 281 -15.71 -13.60 -22.56
N GLN A 282 -16.10 -14.27 -21.47
CA GLN A 282 -17.28 -13.90 -20.68
C GLN A 282 -17.13 -12.51 -20.07
N LEU A 283 -16.00 -12.23 -19.41
CA LEU A 283 -15.67 -10.91 -18.87
C LEU A 283 -15.71 -9.81 -19.94
N LEU A 284 -15.18 -10.09 -21.12
CA LEU A 284 -15.20 -9.15 -22.26
C LEU A 284 -16.62 -8.82 -22.71
N HIS A 285 -17.53 -9.79 -22.69
CA HIS A 285 -18.93 -9.59 -23.09
C HIS A 285 -19.80 -8.98 -22.00
N CYS A 286 -19.55 -9.29 -20.73
CA CYS A 286 -20.42 -8.87 -19.64
C CYS A 286 -20.14 -7.44 -19.17
N MET A 287 -18.97 -6.86 -19.45
CA MET A 287 -18.59 -5.53 -18.97
C MET A 287 -18.25 -4.56 -20.11
N ASN A 288 -18.61 -3.29 -19.94
CA ASN A 288 -18.10 -2.22 -20.80
C ASN A 288 -16.71 -1.77 -20.33
N TRP A 289 -15.69 -2.07 -21.12
CA TRP A 289 -14.30 -1.79 -20.79
C TRP A 289 -13.82 -0.40 -21.20
N THR A 290 -14.63 0.39 -21.92
CA THR A 290 -14.19 1.70 -22.43
C THR A 290 -13.98 2.73 -21.32
N ARG A 291 -14.51 2.53 -20.12
CA ARG A 291 -14.32 3.44 -18.99
C ARG A 291 -13.22 3.01 -18.02
N LEU A 292 -12.65 1.82 -18.20
CA LEU A 292 -11.63 1.31 -17.30
C LEU A 292 -10.35 2.14 -17.46
N ARG A 293 -9.92 2.77 -16.36
CA ARG A 293 -8.70 3.59 -16.30
C ARG A 293 -7.59 2.95 -15.51
N ARG A 294 -7.94 2.08 -14.56
CA ARG A 294 -6.99 1.37 -13.71
C ARG A 294 -7.28 -0.12 -13.71
N LEU A 295 -6.24 -0.90 -13.97
CA LEU A 295 -6.29 -2.35 -13.94
C LEU A 295 -5.13 -2.86 -13.09
N ARG A 296 -5.44 -3.68 -12.09
CA ARG A 296 -4.46 -4.40 -11.30
C ARG A 296 -4.72 -5.90 -11.35
N LEU A 297 -3.71 -6.65 -11.77
CA LEU A 297 -3.75 -8.11 -11.81
C LEU A 297 -2.75 -8.67 -10.79
N GLY A 298 -3.25 -9.49 -9.88
CA GLY A 298 -2.47 -10.24 -8.93
C GLY A 298 -1.63 -11.34 -9.58
N PRO A 299 -1.00 -12.20 -8.78
CA PRO A 299 -0.05 -13.22 -9.24
C PRO A 299 -0.74 -14.47 -9.82
N SER A 300 -1.66 -14.29 -10.78
CA SER A 300 -2.28 -15.36 -11.58
C SER A 300 -1.50 -15.63 -12.88
N ASP A 301 -1.98 -16.51 -13.74
CA ASP A 301 -1.53 -16.61 -15.15
C ASP A 301 -2.44 -15.72 -16.03
N PRO A 302 -2.06 -14.46 -16.29
CA PRO A 302 -2.88 -13.54 -17.08
C PRO A 302 -2.70 -13.71 -18.60
N LYS A 303 -2.07 -14.79 -19.09
CA LYS A 303 -1.79 -14.93 -20.52
C LYS A 303 -3.05 -14.80 -21.38
N MET A 304 -4.10 -15.57 -21.10
CA MET A 304 -5.33 -15.51 -21.91
C MET A 304 -6.07 -14.18 -21.73
N PHE A 305 -5.91 -13.52 -20.58
CA PHE A 305 -6.40 -12.16 -20.38
C PHE A 305 -5.74 -11.20 -21.38
N PHE A 306 -4.40 -11.19 -21.47
CA PHE A 306 -3.70 -10.32 -22.40
C PHE A 306 -4.07 -10.55 -23.86
N GLU A 307 -4.20 -11.81 -24.27
CA GLU A 307 -4.65 -12.17 -25.63
C GLU A 307 -6.08 -11.68 -25.91
N THR A 308 -6.98 -11.83 -24.95
CA THR A 308 -8.41 -11.47 -25.11
C THR A 308 -8.64 -9.95 -25.07
N PHE A 309 -7.93 -9.23 -24.21
CA PHE A 309 -8.14 -7.80 -23.95
C PHE A 309 -7.26 -6.87 -24.79
N LYS A 310 -6.41 -7.42 -25.67
CA LYS A 310 -5.66 -6.65 -26.67
C LYS A 310 -6.61 -5.77 -27.50
N ASP A 311 -6.27 -4.48 -27.63
CA ASP A 311 -7.06 -3.46 -28.32
C ASP A 311 -8.46 -3.19 -27.72
N LYS A 312 -8.75 -3.66 -26.48
CA LYS A 312 -10.08 -3.49 -25.83
C LYS A 312 -10.11 -2.45 -24.71
N LEU A 313 -8.97 -1.90 -24.32
CA LEU A 313 -8.82 -0.99 -23.18
C LEU A 313 -8.30 0.39 -23.61
N PRO A 314 -9.04 1.16 -24.43
CA PRO A 314 -8.53 2.38 -25.06
C PRO A 314 -8.22 3.51 -24.07
N ASN A 315 -8.77 3.46 -22.85
CA ASN A 315 -8.64 4.51 -21.83
C ASN A 315 -7.83 4.06 -20.60
N LEU A 316 -7.07 2.97 -20.70
CA LEU A 316 -6.30 2.46 -19.57
C LEU A 316 -5.08 3.34 -19.31
N GLU A 317 -5.10 4.08 -18.19
CA GLU A 317 -4.04 5.00 -17.78
C GLU A 317 -3.04 4.34 -16.83
N VAL A 318 -3.50 3.42 -15.98
CA VAL A 318 -2.68 2.73 -14.98
C VAL A 318 -2.81 1.23 -15.14
N PHE A 319 -1.69 0.56 -15.35
CA PHE A 319 -1.63 -0.89 -15.42
C PHE A 319 -0.61 -1.43 -14.43
N GLU A 320 -1.11 -2.25 -13.49
CA GLU A 320 -0.28 -2.99 -12.54
C GLU A 320 -0.50 -4.48 -12.74
N PHE A 321 0.58 -5.25 -12.81
CA PHE A 321 0.44 -6.70 -12.74
C PHE A 321 1.57 -7.35 -11.97
N THR A 322 1.26 -8.50 -11.37
CA THR A 322 2.22 -9.36 -10.71
C THR A 322 2.41 -10.62 -11.54
N TYR A 323 3.64 -10.99 -11.87
CA TYR A 323 3.90 -12.29 -12.49
C TYR A 323 4.89 -13.10 -11.66
N ILE A 324 4.65 -14.41 -11.64
CA ILE A 324 5.50 -15.36 -10.93
C ILE A 324 6.40 -16.03 -11.97
N TYR A 325 7.71 -15.80 -11.85
CA TYR A 325 8.68 -16.71 -12.41
C TYR A 325 8.90 -17.84 -11.40
N GLU A 326 8.23 -18.97 -11.60
CA GLU A 326 8.60 -20.17 -10.88
C GLU A 326 9.92 -20.65 -11.49
N ASN A 327 11.01 -20.52 -10.74
CA ASN A 327 12.28 -21.19 -11.04
C ASN A 327 12.04 -22.70 -10.86
N LEU A 328 11.25 -23.29 -11.75
CA LEU A 328 11.01 -24.71 -11.84
C LEU A 328 12.33 -25.30 -12.30
N HIS A 329 13.10 -25.71 -11.29
CA HIS A 329 14.37 -26.41 -11.37
C HIS A 329 15.58 -25.49 -11.57
N TYR A 330 16.56 -25.72 -10.69
CA TYR A 330 17.97 -25.29 -10.74
C TYR A 330 18.68 -25.80 -12.01
N THR A 331 18.05 -25.79 -13.19
CA THR A 331 18.77 -26.01 -14.43
C THR A 331 19.54 -24.72 -14.73
N PRO A 332 20.88 -24.70 -14.65
CA PRO A 332 21.68 -23.47 -14.79
C PRO A 332 21.71 -22.94 -16.25
N TYR A 333 20.81 -23.41 -17.11
CA TYR A 333 20.86 -23.21 -18.57
C TYR A 333 19.49 -22.76 -19.12
N ASP A 334 19.25 -21.45 -18.99
CA ASP A 334 18.86 -20.53 -20.07
C ASP A 334 17.62 -20.75 -20.96
N THR A 335 16.67 -21.66 -20.69
CA THR A 335 15.69 -22.01 -21.74
C THR A 335 14.20 -21.82 -21.46
N TYR A 336 13.78 -21.34 -20.29
CA TYR A 336 12.34 -21.16 -20.04
C TYR A 336 11.98 -19.85 -19.35
N THR A 337 12.42 -18.72 -19.89
CA THR A 337 11.71 -17.46 -19.64
C THR A 337 10.32 -17.57 -20.28
N PRO A 338 9.21 -17.55 -19.50
CA PRO A 338 7.88 -17.49 -20.08
C PRO A 338 7.84 -16.24 -20.94
N LYS A 339 7.68 -16.42 -22.24
CA LYS A 339 7.64 -15.31 -23.18
C LYS A 339 6.44 -14.44 -22.80
N LEU A 340 6.72 -13.26 -22.26
CA LEU A 340 5.71 -12.22 -22.00
C LEU A 340 5.24 -11.58 -23.32
N SER A 341 5.15 -12.35 -24.41
CA SER A 341 4.78 -11.85 -25.74
C SER A 341 3.33 -11.38 -25.77
N ALA A 342 2.41 -12.16 -25.18
CA ALA A 342 1.01 -11.76 -25.04
C ALA A 342 0.89 -10.45 -24.23
N CYS A 343 1.65 -10.33 -23.14
CA CYS A 343 1.71 -9.11 -22.34
C CYS A 343 2.29 -7.93 -23.14
N ALA A 344 3.35 -8.16 -23.91
CA ALA A 344 3.97 -7.14 -24.75
C ALA A 344 3.00 -6.59 -25.80
N GLU A 345 2.29 -7.48 -26.49
CA GLU A 345 1.26 -7.10 -27.47
C GLU A 345 0.08 -6.37 -26.83
N PHE A 346 -0.33 -6.81 -25.64
CA PHE A 346 -1.37 -6.13 -24.86
C PHE A 346 -0.93 -4.73 -24.46
N VAL A 347 0.27 -4.57 -23.89
CA VAL A 347 0.81 -3.27 -23.49
C VAL A 347 0.93 -2.35 -24.69
N ALA A 348 1.49 -2.82 -25.80
CA ALA A 348 1.59 -2.06 -27.04
C ALA A 348 0.24 -1.60 -27.61
N SER A 349 -0.86 -2.31 -27.30
CA SER A 349 -2.21 -1.93 -27.75
C SER A 349 -2.86 -0.80 -26.93
N ILE A 350 -2.34 -0.50 -25.75
CA ILE A 350 -2.82 0.61 -24.92
C ILE A 350 -2.23 1.90 -25.50
N THR A 351 -3.01 2.98 -25.63
CA THR A 351 -2.52 4.23 -26.25
C THR A 351 -2.32 5.37 -25.27
N VAL A 352 -2.92 5.28 -24.07
CA VAL A 352 -2.90 6.35 -23.06
C VAL A 352 -2.26 5.93 -21.75
N LEU A 353 -1.39 4.90 -21.78
CA LEU A 353 -0.72 4.39 -20.59
C LEU A 353 0.21 5.45 -19.99
N LYS A 354 -0.04 5.81 -18.73
CA LYS A 354 0.74 6.80 -17.97
C LYS A 354 1.55 6.17 -16.86
N GLU A 355 1.02 5.13 -16.21
CA GLU A 355 1.66 4.47 -15.07
C GLU A 355 1.71 2.95 -15.29
N PHE A 356 2.93 2.41 -15.29
CA PHE A 356 3.19 0.98 -15.44
C PHE A 356 3.90 0.44 -14.20
N ILE A 357 3.28 -0.53 -13.55
CA ILE A 357 3.78 -1.15 -12.32
C ILE A 357 3.90 -2.65 -12.56
N VAL A 358 5.10 -3.19 -12.36
CA VAL A 358 5.32 -4.63 -12.38
C VAL A 358 5.83 -5.12 -11.04
N ARG A 359 5.26 -6.22 -10.56
CA ARG A 359 5.69 -6.93 -9.36
C ARG A 359 6.18 -8.31 -9.75
N CYS A 360 7.43 -8.63 -9.47
CA CYS A 360 8.03 -9.89 -9.92
C CYS A 360 9.21 -10.32 -9.05
N ASN A 361 9.67 -11.55 -9.27
CA ASN A 361 10.88 -12.10 -8.64
C ASN A 361 12.12 -11.97 -9.56
N THR A 362 11.91 -11.91 -10.88
CA THR A 362 12.95 -11.82 -11.90
C THR A 362 12.44 -10.97 -13.04
N VAL A 363 13.26 -10.08 -13.56
CA VAL A 363 13.00 -9.24 -14.73
C VAL A 363 14.06 -9.54 -15.78
N ASN A 364 13.67 -9.94 -16.99
CA ASN A 364 14.58 -9.96 -18.13
C ASN A 364 14.27 -8.78 -19.05
N LEU A 365 15.10 -7.73 -18.97
CA LEU A 365 14.93 -6.48 -19.70
C LEU A 365 15.11 -6.64 -21.21
N LYS A 366 15.59 -7.81 -21.68
CA LYS A 366 15.66 -8.16 -23.10
C LYS A 366 14.37 -8.80 -23.64
N ASP A 367 13.39 -9.10 -22.79
CA ASP A 367 12.12 -9.67 -23.22
C ASP A 367 11.31 -8.65 -24.03
N SER A 368 10.45 -9.16 -24.92
CA SER A 368 9.61 -8.35 -25.81
C SER A 368 8.74 -7.34 -25.07
N LEU A 369 8.32 -7.64 -23.84
CA LEU A 369 7.53 -6.72 -23.02
C LEU A 369 8.23 -5.38 -22.81
N TRP A 370 9.51 -5.41 -22.42
CA TRP A 370 10.26 -4.20 -22.09
C TRP A 370 10.62 -3.40 -23.34
N MET A 371 10.92 -4.09 -24.44
CA MET A 371 11.14 -3.47 -25.74
C MET A 371 9.87 -2.77 -26.22
N SER A 372 8.71 -3.45 -26.20
CA SER A 372 7.44 -2.85 -26.58
C SER A 372 7.03 -1.69 -25.66
N LEU A 373 7.25 -1.81 -24.34
CA LEU A 373 7.01 -0.72 -23.40
C LEU A 373 7.88 0.51 -23.74
N ALA A 374 9.17 0.32 -23.98
CA ALA A 374 10.08 1.39 -24.33
C ALA A 374 9.74 2.04 -25.68
N GLU A 375 9.47 1.24 -26.70
CA GLU A 375 9.18 1.71 -28.07
C GLU A 375 7.85 2.47 -28.15
N VAL A 376 6.78 1.92 -27.55
CA VAL A 376 5.44 2.49 -27.64
C VAL A 376 5.24 3.61 -26.63
N HIS A 377 5.72 3.43 -25.39
CA HIS A 377 5.40 4.31 -24.26
C HIS A 377 6.56 5.15 -23.76
N GLY A 378 7.79 4.93 -24.22
CA GLY A 378 8.96 5.73 -23.87
C GLY A 378 8.70 7.24 -23.87
N PRO A 379 8.12 7.80 -24.96
CA PRO A 379 7.89 9.23 -25.05
C PRO A 379 6.81 9.81 -24.12
N HIS A 380 5.98 9.00 -23.45
CA HIS A 380 4.81 9.54 -22.73
C HIS A 380 4.49 8.84 -21.40
N LEU A 381 5.21 7.78 -21.03
CA LEU A 381 5.05 7.13 -19.74
C LEU A 381 5.52 8.08 -18.63
N GLU A 382 4.62 8.41 -17.71
CA GLU A 382 4.90 9.33 -16.60
C GLU A 382 5.47 8.61 -15.39
N ARG A 383 5.13 7.33 -15.20
CA ARG A 383 5.53 6.56 -14.02
C ARG A 383 5.86 5.11 -14.35
N LEU A 384 7.01 4.67 -13.84
CA LEU A 384 7.49 3.31 -13.96
C LEU A 384 7.84 2.76 -12.59
N SER A 385 7.35 1.58 -12.27
CA SER A 385 7.63 0.90 -11.02
C SER A 385 7.98 -0.56 -11.25
N ILE A 386 9.19 -0.97 -10.85
CA ILE A 386 9.66 -2.35 -10.89
C ILE A 386 9.89 -2.80 -9.45
N GLN A 387 8.94 -3.55 -8.90
CA GLN A 387 8.93 -3.91 -7.48
C GLN A 387 9.11 -5.42 -7.26
N ALA A 388 9.54 -5.76 -6.05
CA ALA A 388 9.45 -7.11 -5.55
C ALA A 388 7.98 -7.58 -5.56
N ARG A 389 7.79 -8.88 -5.82
CA ARG A 389 6.47 -9.54 -5.81
C ARG A 389 5.63 -9.19 -4.57
N TYR A 390 6.28 -9.16 -3.41
CA TYR A 390 5.67 -8.71 -2.16
C TYR A 390 6.56 -7.63 -1.54
N GLN A 391 5.97 -6.72 -0.77
CA GLN A 391 6.66 -5.52 -0.24
C GLN A 391 7.89 -5.83 0.63
N ASP A 392 8.02 -7.08 1.10
CA ASP A 392 9.08 -7.55 1.99
C ASP A 392 9.78 -8.83 1.47
N LEU A 393 9.65 -9.14 0.18
CA LEU A 393 10.42 -10.20 -0.48
C LEU A 393 11.63 -9.66 -1.23
N GLU A 394 12.51 -10.57 -1.68
CA GLU A 394 13.68 -10.22 -2.48
C GLU A 394 13.32 -9.30 -3.63
N ALA A 395 14.13 -8.27 -3.79
CA ALA A 395 14.10 -7.45 -4.99
C ALA A 395 14.27 -8.32 -6.24
N PRO A 396 13.62 -7.95 -7.35
CA PRO A 396 13.69 -8.73 -8.57
C PRO A 396 15.14 -8.90 -9.04
N ILE A 397 15.46 -10.10 -9.53
CA ILE A 397 16.71 -10.34 -10.25
C ILE A 397 16.59 -9.69 -11.63
N CYS A 398 17.33 -8.62 -11.87
CA CYS A 398 17.33 -7.94 -13.17
C CYS A 398 18.41 -8.53 -14.09
N ASN A 399 17.98 -9.13 -15.21
CA ASN A 399 18.82 -9.56 -16.32
C ASN A 399 18.76 -8.51 -17.44
N GLY A 400 19.91 -8.09 -17.94
CA GLY A 400 20.01 -7.02 -18.94
C GLY A 400 20.45 -5.69 -18.36
N ASN A 401 20.52 -4.66 -19.21
CA ASN A 401 20.97 -3.32 -18.81
C ASN A 401 19.77 -2.43 -18.49
N LEU A 402 19.58 -2.13 -17.20
CA LEU A 402 18.50 -1.25 -16.73
C LEU A 402 18.68 0.18 -17.27
N GLY A 403 19.92 0.64 -17.43
CA GLY A 403 20.19 1.99 -17.92
C GLY A 403 19.73 2.18 -19.36
N ASP A 404 19.98 1.20 -20.23
CA ASP A 404 19.55 1.23 -21.63
C ASP A 404 18.02 1.29 -21.74
N LEU A 405 17.30 0.51 -20.90
CA LEU A 405 15.85 0.57 -20.85
C LEU A 405 15.36 1.95 -20.36
N LEU A 406 15.92 2.44 -19.25
CA LEU A 406 15.48 3.69 -18.62
C LEU A 406 15.73 4.91 -19.51
N ALA A 407 16.78 4.90 -20.34
CA ALA A 407 17.08 5.96 -21.30
C ALA A 407 15.98 6.17 -22.36
N CYS A 408 15.09 5.19 -22.56
CA CYS A 408 13.98 5.30 -23.49
C CYS A 408 12.81 6.16 -22.97
N PHE A 409 12.74 6.48 -21.67
CA PHE A 409 11.60 7.16 -21.06
C PHE A 409 11.84 8.66 -20.85
N SER A 410 11.63 9.47 -21.89
CA SER A 410 11.96 10.90 -21.87
C SER A 410 11.02 11.78 -21.02
N ASN A 411 9.82 11.28 -20.69
CA ASN A 411 8.80 12.00 -19.92
C ASN A 411 8.50 11.35 -18.57
N LEU A 412 9.41 10.50 -18.07
CA LEU A 412 9.24 9.82 -16.80
C LEU A 412 9.32 10.83 -15.64
N LEU A 413 8.22 11.00 -14.90
CA LEU A 413 8.11 11.89 -13.74
C LEU A 413 8.42 11.17 -12.43
N ALA A 414 8.07 9.89 -12.32
CA ALA A 414 8.38 9.09 -11.14
C ALA A 414 8.91 7.69 -11.48
N LEU A 415 9.92 7.26 -10.73
CA LEU A 415 10.56 5.96 -10.88
C LEU A 415 10.66 5.28 -9.51
N ASP A 416 10.13 4.06 -9.39
CA ASP A 416 10.23 3.23 -8.18
C ASP A 416 10.87 1.88 -8.49
N LEU A 417 12.03 1.61 -7.89
CA LEU A 417 12.84 0.44 -8.19
C LEU A 417 13.13 -0.37 -6.92
N ALA A 418 12.77 -1.64 -6.91
CA ALA A 418 13.32 -2.61 -5.98
C ALA A 418 14.59 -3.21 -6.59
N LEU A 419 15.75 -2.96 -5.98
CA LEU A 419 17.05 -3.41 -6.47
C LEU A 419 17.67 -4.43 -5.53
N ARG A 420 18.25 -5.49 -6.11
CA ARG A 420 18.97 -6.51 -5.34
C ARG A 420 20.31 -5.94 -4.90
N THR A 421 20.72 -6.25 -3.67
CA THR A 421 22.09 -5.98 -3.23
C THR A 421 23.05 -6.85 -4.02
N CYS A 422 23.86 -6.22 -4.86
CA CYS A 422 24.96 -6.90 -5.52
C CYS A 422 26.11 -7.01 -4.53
N ILE A 423 26.33 -8.21 -3.97
CA ILE A 423 27.57 -8.52 -3.24
C ILE A 423 28.64 -8.80 -4.30
N SER A 424 29.07 -7.78 -5.03
CA SER A 424 30.22 -7.91 -5.93
C SER A 424 31.50 -7.72 -5.11
N MET A 425 32.11 -8.81 -4.66
CA MET A 425 33.50 -8.79 -4.21
C MET A 425 34.39 -8.35 -5.39
N PRO A 426 35.32 -7.37 -5.27
CA PRO A 426 35.70 -6.54 -4.12
C PRO A 426 35.45 -5.04 -4.36
N PHE A 427 34.33 -4.65 -4.98
CA PHE A 427 34.08 -3.23 -5.25
C PHE A 427 33.56 -2.54 -3.99
N MET A 428 34.50 -2.05 -3.17
CA MET A 428 34.18 -1.18 -2.06
C MET A 428 33.57 0.12 -2.59
N CYS A 429 32.55 0.64 -1.90
CA CYS A 429 32.04 1.98 -2.18
C CYS A 429 33.19 2.99 -2.04
N SER A 430 33.60 3.60 -3.15
CA SER A 430 34.75 4.53 -3.19
C SER A 430 34.54 5.78 -2.34
N PHE A 431 33.31 6.05 -1.91
CA PHE A 431 32.93 7.20 -1.10
C PHE A 431 32.74 6.87 0.39
N CYS A 432 32.69 5.59 0.77
CA CYS A 432 32.56 5.21 2.18
C CYS A 432 33.90 5.36 2.90
N PRO A 433 33.98 6.09 4.03
CA PRO A 433 35.21 6.23 4.81
C PRO A 433 35.63 4.91 5.48
N ILE A 434 34.68 4.01 5.72
CA ILE A 434 34.91 2.70 6.31
C ILE A 434 35.25 1.71 5.18
N GLN A 435 36.52 1.31 5.12
CA GLN A 435 36.96 0.18 4.30
C GLN A 435 36.24 -1.08 4.79
N GLY A 436 35.38 -1.68 3.95
CA GLY A 436 34.74 -2.98 4.26
C GLY A 436 33.21 -3.05 4.15
N HIS A 437 32.51 -2.02 3.69
CA HIS A 437 31.08 -2.19 3.37
C HIS A 437 30.91 -3.09 2.14
N ALA A 438 30.18 -4.19 2.30
CA ALA A 438 29.87 -5.13 1.21
C ALA A 438 28.79 -4.60 0.22
N LEU A 439 28.32 -3.37 0.41
CA LEU A 439 27.34 -2.73 -0.46
C LEU A 439 28.04 -1.79 -1.44
N SER A 440 27.95 -2.13 -2.73
CA SER A 440 28.39 -1.26 -3.83
C SER A 440 27.30 -0.27 -4.23
N THR A 441 27.66 0.96 -4.60
CA THR A 441 26.72 1.95 -5.16
C THR A 441 26.39 1.70 -6.64
N ASN A 442 26.91 0.64 -7.26
CA ASN A 442 26.72 0.36 -8.69
C ASN A 442 25.24 0.26 -9.09
N TYR A 443 24.34 -0.06 -8.16
CA TYR A 443 22.89 -0.06 -8.43
C TYR A 443 22.34 1.34 -8.73
N VAL A 444 23.00 2.41 -8.26
CA VAL A 444 22.66 3.79 -8.61
C VAL A 444 23.17 4.11 -10.01
N ASP A 445 24.35 3.59 -10.37
CA ASP A 445 25.00 3.87 -11.66
C ASP A 445 24.22 3.32 -12.86
N THR A 446 23.36 2.33 -12.61
CA THR A 446 22.46 1.80 -13.65
C THR A 446 21.27 2.72 -13.94
N ILE A 447 21.09 3.80 -13.17
CA ILE A 447 19.99 4.75 -13.35
C ILE A 447 20.55 5.97 -14.09
N PRO A 448 20.20 6.17 -15.38
CA PRO A 448 20.62 7.35 -16.11
C PRO A 448 19.97 8.60 -15.51
N VAL A 449 20.59 9.76 -15.75
CA VAL A 449 19.95 11.03 -15.46
C VAL A 449 18.80 11.22 -16.46
N ILE A 450 17.57 11.28 -15.96
CA ILE A 450 16.38 11.52 -16.77
C ILE A 450 15.85 12.88 -16.35
N ALA A 451 15.95 13.86 -17.23
CA ALA A 451 15.68 15.26 -16.93
C ALA A 451 14.28 15.49 -16.33
N SER A 452 13.26 14.75 -16.80
CA SER A 452 11.88 14.87 -16.35
C SER A 452 11.58 14.25 -14.98
N ILE A 453 12.47 13.43 -14.42
CA ILE A 453 12.19 12.76 -13.14
C ILE A 453 12.08 13.79 -12.04
N ARG A 454 10.97 13.75 -11.31
CA ARG A 454 10.71 14.54 -10.11
C ARG A 454 10.83 13.72 -8.83
N SER A 455 10.48 12.44 -8.88
CA SER A 455 10.47 11.54 -7.73
C SER A 455 11.18 10.24 -8.07
N LEU A 456 12.31 9.99 -7.41
CA LEU A 456 13.04 8.72 -7.51
C LEU A 456 12.95 7.95 -6.19
N GLN A 457 12.50 6.70 -6.25
CA GLN A 457 12.45 5.80 -5.11
C GLN A 457 13.23 4.52 -5.40
N ILE A 458 14.11 4.14 -4.47
CA ILE A 458 14.86 2.89 -4.55
C ILE A 458 14.63 2.10 -3.27
N SER A 459 14.26 0.83 -3.39
CA SER A 459 14.16 -0.11 -2.28
C SER A 459 15.20 -1.22 -2.38
N ILE A 460 15.95 -1.45 -1.30
CA ILE A 460 17.10 -2.35 -1.28
C ILE A 460 16.97 -3.29 -0.09
N ARG A 461 16.99 -4.60 -0.37
CA ARG A 461 17.08 -5.63 0.67
C ARG A 461 18.53 -5.82 1.10
N VAL A 462 18.81 -5.58 2.37
CA VAL A 462 20.13 -5.77 2.97
C VAL A 462 20.26 -7.21 3.50
N HIS A 463 21.42 -7.82 3.27
CA HIS A 463 21.70 -9.14 3.83
C HIS A 463 21.84 -9.07 5.36
N PRO A 464 21.37 -10.10 6.10
CA PRO A 464 21.55 -10.16 7.55
C PRO A 464 23.04 -10.07 7.95
N CYS A 465 23.34 -9.30 8.99
CA CYS A 465 24.67 -9.19 9.60
C CYS A 465 24.53 -8.83 11.09
N ASP A 466 25.61 -8.99 11.86
CA ASP A 466 25.59 -8.79 13.33
C ASP A 466 25.42 -7.33 13.75
N GLN A 467 25.67 -6.38 12.85
CA GLN A 467 25.50 -4.96 13.11
C GLN A 467 24.04 -4.55 12.95
N SER A 468 23.59 -3.52 13.69
CA SER A 468 22.25 -2.93 13.46
C SER A 468 22.09 -2.45 12.02
N LEU A 469 20.86 -2.47 11.48
CA LEU A 469 20.64 -2.01 10.11
C LEU A 469 21.16 -0.59 9.91
N TYR A 470 20.90 0.33 10.85
CA TYR A 470 21.33 1.74 10.77
C TYR A 470 22.85 1.87 10.69
N SER A 471 23.58 1.25 11.63
CA SER A 471 25.05 1.31 11.64
C SER A 471 25.65 0.70 10.37
N TYR A 472 24.98 -0.28 9.77
CA TYR A 472 25.46 -0.95 8.57
C TYR A 472 25.27 -0.11 7.30
N ILE A 473 24.16 0.64 7.20
CA ILE A 473 23.78 1.33 5.95
C ILE A 473 23.96 2.84 5.95
N ALA A 474 24.06 3.52 7.10
CA ALA A 474 23.93 4.97 7.14
C ALA A 474 24.93 5.67 6.21
N ASP A 475 26.22 5.35 6.35
CA ASP A 475 27.27 5.91 5.50
C ASP A 475 27.09 5.55 4.01
N HIS A 476 26.64 4.33 3.73
CA HIS A 476 26.36 3.88 2.36
C HIS A 476 25.16 4.61 1.73
N ALA A 477 24.08 4.79 2.49
CA ALA A 477 22.91 5.56 2.06
C ALA A 477 23.30 6.99 1.71
N HIS A 478 24.18 7.61 2.52
CA HIS A 478 24.69 8.95 2.26
C HIS A 478 25.49 9.01 0.94
N CYS A 479 26.36 8.02 0.71
CA CYS A 479 27.12 7.93 -0.54
C CYS A 479 26.19 7.78 -1.76
N ALA A 480 25.18 6.92 -1.67
CA ALA A 480 24.20 6.72 -2.73
C ALA A 480 23.40 8.00 -3.02
N ILE A 481 22.88 8.66 -1.99
CA ILE A 481 22.15 9.94 -2.10
C ILE A 481 23.03 11.01 -2.74
N ARG A 482 24.26 11.19 -2.25
CA ARG A 482 25.19 12.15 -2.82
C ARG A 482 25.44 11.87 -4.29
N LYS A 483 25.66 10.61 -4.65
CA LYS A 483 25.93 10.22 -6.03
C LYS A 483 24.78 10.56 -6.96
N VAL A 484 23.54 10.23 -6.59
CA VAL A 484 22.33 10.60 -7.35
C VAL A 484 22.25 12.12 -7.52
N TRP A 485 22.29 12.89 -6.43
CA TRP A 485 22.13 14.34 -6.52
C TRP A 485 23.27 15.01 -7.28
N THR A 486 24.50 14.50 -7.19
CA THR A 486 25.64 15.02 -7.96
C THR A 486 25.44 14.76 -9.46
N ALA A 487 24.98 13.56 -9.84
CA ALA A 487 24.69 13.25 -11.23
C ALA A 487 23.61 14.18 -11.82
N TYR A 488 22.54 14.43 -11.07
CA TYR A 488 21.46 15.34 -11.49
C TYR A 488 21.87 16.83 -11.44
N ALA A 489 22.73 17.25 -10.51
CA ALA A 489 23.20 18.62 -10.44
C ALA A 489 24.19 18.96 -11.58
N ASN A 490 25.04 18.01 -11.94
CA ASN A 490 26.05 18.21 -12.99
C ASN A 490 25.43 18.22 -14.38
N ASP A 491 24.30 17.54 -14.59
CA ASP A 491 23.50 17.61 -15.81
C ASP A 491 22.60 18.87 -15.83
N SER A 492 23.26 20.03 -15.72
CA SER A 492 22.76 21.39 -15.45
C SER A 492 21.67 21.94 -16.39
N ARG A 493 21.18 21.17 -17.37
CA ARG A 493 20.25 21.67 -18.39
C ARG A 493 18.86 21.04 -18.28
N ASN A 494 18.18 21.26 -17.15
CA ASN A 494 16.74 20.99 -16.93
C ASN A 494 16.40 19.73 -16.10
N CYS A 495 17.24 19.30 -15.17
CA CYS A 495 16.83 18.27 -14.21
C CYS A 495 15.71 18.76 -13.27
N GLU A 496 14.60 18.04 -13.19
CA GLU A 496 13.43 18.36 -12.35
C GLU A 496 13.37 17.55 -11.03
N LEU A 497 14.46 16.90 -10.62
CA LEU A 497 14.46 16.02 -9.43
C LEU A 497 14.10 16.82 -8.17
N GLU A 498 12.93 16.55 -7.61
CA GLU A 498 12.42 17.19 -6.38
C GLU A 498 12.73 16.32 -5.16
N THR A 499 12.54 15.01 -5.28
CA THR A 499 12.69 14.05 -4.19
C THR A 499 13.45 12.80 -4.61
N PHE A 500 14.36 12.36 -3.74
CA PHE A 500 15.00 11.06 -3.82
C PHE A 500 14.88 10.31 -2.50
N ASN A 501 14.23 9.14 -2.55
CA ASN A 501 13.99 8.29 -1.39
C ASN A 501 14.70 6.96 -1.55
N ILE A 502 15.49 6.57 -0.57
CA ILE A 502 16.12 5.24 -0.54
C ILE A 502 15.68 4.47 0.72
N LYS A 503 14.99 3.34 0.50
CA LYS A 503 14.48 2.42 1.53
C LYS A 503 15.40 1.21 1.62
N PHE A 504 16.11 1.09 2.72
CA PHE A 504 16.81 -0.15 3.07
C PHE A 504 15.97 -0.96 4.04
N TRP A 505 15.96 -2.27 3.86
CA TRP A 505 15.24 -3.14 4.77
C TRP A 505 15.88 -4.52 4.85
N ARG A 506 15.69 -5.21 5.98
CA ARG A 506 16.10 -6.60 6.14
C ARG A 506 15.18 -7.31 7.15
N TRP A 507 15.17 -8.63 7.06
CA TRP A 507 14.62 -9.48 8.11
C TRP A 507 15.62 -9.53 9.25
N GLU A 508 15.23 -9.04 10.42
CA GLU A 508 16.00 -9.27 11.65
C GLU A 508 15.66 -10.65 12.20
N PRO A 509 16.67 -11.41 12.64
CA PRO A 509 16.42 -12.66 13.33
C PRO A 509 15.55 -12.41 14.57
N THR A 510 14.75 -13.41 14.88
CA THR A 510 13.98 -13.46 16.11
C THR A 510 14.94 -13.37 17.28
N SER A 511 14.69 -12.46 18.23
CA SER A 511 15.44 -12.44 19.49
C SER A 511 15.54 -13.87 20.03
N PRO A 512 16.72 -14.35 20.44
CA PRO A 512 16.85 -15.70 21.01
C PRO A 512 16.05 -15.85 22.31
N HIS A 513 15.66 -14.73 22.93
CA HIS A 513 14.77 -14.71 24.08
C HIS A 513 13.30 -14.82 23.66
N LEU A 514 12.57 -15.71 24.34
CA LEU A 514 11.12 -15.83 24.24
C LEU A 514 10.43 -14.53 24.65
N ASN A 515 9.24 -14.29 24.09
CA ASN A 515 8.35 -13.25 24.56
C ASN A 515 7.89 -13.51 26.00
N GLU A 516 7.26 -12.50 26.63
CA GLU A 516 6.60 -12.66 27.93
C GLU A 516 5.60 -13.82 27.93
N ASP A 517 5.03 -14.13 26.77
CA ASP A 517 4.10 -15.24 26.54
C ASP A 517 4.77 -16.60 26.27
N GLY A 518 6.10 -16.69 26.33
CA GLY A 518 6.84 -17.95 26.11
C GLY A 518 6.98 -18.39 24.65
N PHE A 519 6.59 -17.56 23.67
CA PHE A 519 6.74 -17.86 22.24
C PHE A 519 7.96 -17.15 21.63
N PRO A 520 8.65 -17.75 20.63
CA PRO A 520 9.67 -17.05 19.86
C PRO A 520 9.08 -15.79 19.23
N ARG A 521 9.81 -14.67 19.24
CA ARG A 521 9.41 -13.52 18.42
C ARG A 521 9.35 -13.96 16.96
N ASN A 522 8.39 -13.49 16.18
CA ASN A 522 8.44 -13.68 14.75
C ASN A 522 9.57 -12.81 14.16
N ALA A 523 10.14 -13.25 13.03
CA ALA A 523 11.10 -12.42 12.30
C ALA A 523 10.37 -11.12 11.94
N HIS A 524 10.99 -9.98 12.23
CA HIS A 524 10.40 -8.69 11.94
C HIS A 524 11.24 -7.98 10.88
N ILE A 525 10.56 -7.18 10.06
CA ILE A 525 11.21 -6.36 9.05
C ILE A 525 11.68 -5.08 9.73
N THR A 526 12.99 -4.88 9.77
CA THR A 526 13.55 -3.57 10.09
C THR A 526 13.72 -2.81 8.79
N ARG A 527 13.16 -1.59 8.75
CA ARG A 527 13.19 -0.70 7.59
C ARG A 527 13.73 0.66 7.99
N LEU A 528 14.56 1.22 7.12
CA LEU A 528 15.09 2.58 7.24
C LEU A 528 14.89 3.27 5.90
N VAL A 529 14.30 4.46 5.94
CA VAL A 529 14.05 5.27 4.76
C VAL A 529 14.82 6.56 4.90
N PHE A 530 15.65 6.88 3.92
CA PHE A 530 16.30 8.18 3.83
C PHE A 530 15.58 8.98 2.76
N GLU A 531 14.85 10.00 3.20
CA GLU A 531 14.21 10.96 2.31
C GLU A 531 15.20 12.09 2.04
N SER A 532 15.38 12.46 0.77
CA SER A 532 16.24 13.57 0.40
C SER A 532 15.58 14.50 -0.60
N ARG A 533 15.84 15.80 -0.46
CA ARG A 533 15.31 16.87 -1.32
C ARG A 533 16.28 18.04 -1.39
N MET A 534 16.26 18.79 -2.49
CA MET A 534 16.92 20.08 -2.57
C MET A 534 16.02 21.18 -2.00
N CYS A 535 16.60 22.07 -1.21
CA CYS A 535 15.96 23.28 -0.69
C CYS A 535 16.90 24.46 -0.98
N GLY A 536 16.67 25.13 -2.10
CA GLY A 536 17.64 26.08 -2.65
C GLY A 536 18.91 25.34 -3.09
N ASP A 537 20.05 25.78 -2.59
CA ASP A 537 21.37 25.19 -2.81
C ASP A 537 21.74 24.08 -1.80
N ARG A 538 20.82 23.75 -0.88
CA ARG A 538 21.06 22.80 0.21
C ARG A 538 20.35 21.48 -0.03
N LEU A 539 21.11 20.39 0.07
CA LEU A 539 20.56 19.04 0.10
C LEU A 539 20.10 18.71 1.52
N ILE A 540 18.80 18.48 1.72
CA ILE A 540 18.24 18.06 3.01
C ILE A 540 18.09 16.54 2.99
N ILE A 541 18.64 15.84 3.98
CA ILE A 541 18.47 14.39 4.17
C ILE A 541 17.77 14.15 5.52
N LYS A 542 16.66 13.41 5.49
CA LYS A 542 15.82 13.06 6.64
C LYS A 542 15.71 11.53 6.76
N PRO A 543 16.41 10.89 7.71
CA PRO A 543 16.17 9.49 8.03
C PRO A 543 14.84 9.33 8.76
N ARG A 544 14.00 8.39 8.33
CA ARG A 544 12.73 8.02 8.95
C ARG A 544 12.83 6.65 9.62
N ASN A 545 11.93 6.41 10.58
CA ASN A 545 11.83 5.16 11.35
C ASN A 545 13.06 4.86 12.22
N HIS A 546 13.81 5.89 12.63
CA HIS A 546 14.93 5.74 13.55
C HIS A 546 14.91 6.81 14.64
N HIS A 547 14.48 6.43 15.84
CA HIS A 547 14.30 7.36 16.96
C HIS A 547 15.61 7.88 17.59
N LYS A 548 16.77 7.38 17.17
CA LYS A 548 18.09 7.68 17.77
C LYS A 548 19.08 8.31 16.79
N VAL A 549 18.62 9.06 15.79
CA VAL A 549 19.55 9.79 14.92
C VAL A 549 19.92 11.11 15.59
N GLN A 550 21.18 11.24 16.03
CA GLN A 550 21.68 12.56 16.42
C GLN A 550 21.78 13.42 15.16
N PRO A 551 21.27 14.67 15.16
CA PRO A 551 21.46 15.58 14.04
C PRO A 551 22.96 15.84 13.87
N VAL A 552 23.49 15.59 12.68
CA VAL A 552 24.89 15.83 12.35
C VAL A 552 24.96 16.95 11.31
N ASN A 553 25.37 18.15 11.72
CA ASN A 553 25.69 19.23 10.79
C ASN A 553 27.10 18.98 10.22
N GLN A 554 27.18 18.18 9.15
CA GLN A 554 28.43 17.97 8.40
C GLN A 554 28.39 18.80 7.11
N VAL A 555 29.32 19.74 6.97
CA VAL A 555 29.58 20.42 5.69
C VAL A 555 30.46 19.51 4.87
N TRP A 556 29.98 19.12 3.69
CA TRP A 556 30.69 18.22 2.80
C TRP A 556 31.54 19.03 1.83
N HIS A 557 32.87 18.93 1.96
CA HIS A 557 33.78 19.45 0.97
C HIS A 557 33.94 18.40 -0.14
N GLY A 558 33.56 18.75 -1.37
CA GLY A 558 33.80 17.91 -2.54
C GLY A 558 35.29 17.65 -2.72
N THR A 559 35.64 16.46 -3.20
CA THR A 559 36.96 16.21 -3.78
C THR A 559 37.00 17.00 -5.09
N GLU A 560 37.58 18.20 -5.01
CA GLU A 560 37.85 19.14 -6.11
C GLU A 560 36.61 19.84 -6.75
N GLY A 561 36.35 21.09 -6.32
CA GLY A 561 35.67 22.10 -7.14
C GLY A 561 34.15 22.26 -7.03
N GLU A 562 33.38 21.19 -6.81
CA GLU A 562 31.90 21.25 -6.83
C GLU A 562 31.31 20.70 -5.53
N GLY A 563 31.22 21.56 -4.50
CA GLY A 563 30.70 21.18 -3.19
C GLY A 563 29.19 21.38 -3.07
N LEU A 564 28.39 20.31 -3.14
CA LEU A 564 27.00 20.31 -2.66
C LEU A 564 26.99 20.38 -1.13
N GLN A 565 26.42 21.44 -0.55
CA GLN A 565 26.21 21.52 0.90
C GLN A 565 25.01 20.64 1.29
N ALA A 566 25.25 19.56 2.02
CA ALA A 566 24.19 18.74 2.59
C ALA A 566 23.96 19.06 4.08
N THR A 567 22.71 19.12 4.51
CA THR A 567 22.30 19.33 5.91
C THR A 567 21.42 18.17 6.36
N TYR A 568 21.78 17.53 7.48
CA TYR A 568 20.91 16.53 8.11
C TYR A 568 19.90 17.24 9.01
N VAL A 569 18.63 16.96 8.75
CA VAL A 569 17.56 17.41 9.63
C VAL A 569 17.07 16.18 10.37
N ALA A 570 17.37 16.10 11.67
CA ALA A 570 16.74 15.11 12.51
C ALA A 570 15.22 15.27 12.42
N GLU A 571 14.50 14.16 12.45
CA GLU A 571 13.05 14.21 12.57
C GLU A 571 12.73 14.97 13.86
N GLU A 572 12.20 16.20 13.72
CA GLU A 572 11.54 16.86 14.84
C GLU A 572 10.53 15.84 15.33
N GLN A 573 10.67 15.41 16.59
CA GLN A 573 9.65 14.61 17.22
C GLN A 573 8.36 15.40 17.03
N ASN A 574 7.47 14.92 16.15
CA ASN A 574 6.06 15.27 16.20
C ASN A 574 5.57 14.71 17.54
N VAL A 575 5.93 15.38 18.62
CA VAL A 575 5.18 15.31 19.86
C VAL A 575 3.78 15.68 19.39
N PRO A 576 2.78 14.78 19.47
CA PRO A 576 1.42 15.18 19.18
C PRO A 576 1.20 16.46 19.99
N ALA A 577 0.87 17.57 19.31
CA ALA A 577 0.66 18.86 19.95
C ALA A 577 -0.12 18.57 21.23
N PRO A 578 0.38 18.94 22.43
CA PRO A 578 -0.16 18.42 23.68
C PRO A 578 -1.66 18.66 23.65
N LEU A 579 -2.42 17.58 23.42
CA LEU A 579 -3.81 17.56 23.78
C LEU A 579 -3.74 17.75 25.28
N PHE A 580 -4.15 18.94 25.72
CA PHE A 580 -4.17 19.34 27.12
C PHE A 580 -4.42 18.11 28.00
N ASN A 581 -3.52 17.86 28.94
CA ASN A 581 -3.67 16.80 29.94
C ASN A 581 -4.95 17.08 30.75
N VAL A 582 -6.08 16.53 30.29
CA VAL A 582 -7.41 16.65 30.92
C VAL A 582 -7.78 15.32 31.62
N SER A 583 -6.88 14.33 31.67
CA SER A 583 -7.21 13.02 32.27
C SER A 583 -7.61 13.11 33.75
N ASP A 584 -7.08 14.08 34.49
CA ASP A 584 -7.35 14.19 35.93
C ASP A 584 -8.68 14.88 36.23
N ARG A 585 -9.09 15.86 35.43
CA ARG A 585 -10.42 16.49 35.55
C ARG A 585 -11.55 15.66 34.94
N PHE A 586 -11.25 14.78 33.99
CA PHE A 586 -12.23 13.91 33.35
C PHE A 586 -12.65 12.75 34.26
N ARG A 587 -11.72 12.21 35.06
CA ARG A 587 -12.06 11.25 36.14
C ARG A 587 -12.90 11.88 37.26
N GLU A 588 -12.69 13.16 37.57
CA GLU A 588 -13.54 13.91 38.51
C GLU A 588 -14.95 14.23 37.96
N ALA A 589 -15.07 14.47 36.65
CA ALA A 589 -16.36 14.79 36.01
C ALA A 589 -17.27 13.55 35.89
N LEU A 590 -16.73 12.38 35.55
CA LEU A 590 -17.51 11.14 35.49
C LEU A 590 -17.97 10.63 36.87
N GLY A 591 -17.25 10.99 37.93
CA GLY A 591 -17.65 10.68 39.31
C GLY A 591 -18.88 11.45 39.83
N ARG A 592 -19.35 12.47 39.10
CA ARG A 592 -20.49 13.32 39.51
C ARG A 592 -21.81 13.01 38.81
N PHE A 593 -21.82 12.18 37.77
CA PHE A 593 -23.01 11.94 36.93
C PHE A 593 -23.64 10.55 37.06
N PHE A 594 -23.07 9.64 37.85
CA PHE A 594 -23.69 8.34 38.14
C PHE A 594 -24.09 8.25 39.62
N PRO A 595 -25.39 8.19 39.97
CA PRO A 595 -25.80 7.79 41.30
C PRO A 595 -25.37 6.35 41.54
N GLN A 596 -24.72 6.10 42.68
CA GLN A 596 -24.28 4.78 43.11
C GLN A 596 -25.47 3.80 43.10
N LEU A 597 -25.43 2.81 42.20
CA LEU A 597 -26.27 1.61 42.31
C LEU A 597 -25.75 0.76 43.49
N PRO A 598 -26.64 0.12 44.27
CA PRO A 598 -26.26 -0.57 45.49
C PRO A 598 -25.38 -1.80 45.19
N ASN A 599 -24.30 -1.90 45.96
CA ASN A 599 -23.35 -3.01 45.96
C ASN A 599 -24.06 -4.37 46.09
N GLY A 600 -24.11 -5.12 44.98
CA GLY A 600 -24.60 -6.49 44.92
C GLY A 600 -23.54 -7.43 44.37
N THR A 601 -22.98 -8.27 45.24
CA THR A 601 -22.34 -9.58 44.97
C THR A 601 -21.13 -9.63 44.04
N ARG A 602 -19.96 -9.73 44.67
CA ARG A 602 -18.71 -10.29 44.11
C ARG A 602 -18.99 -11.69 43.53
N SER A 603 -18.82 -11.85 42.21
CA SER A 603 -18.62 -13.16 41.58
C SER A 603 -17.14 -13.39 41.32
N ARG A 604 -16.76 -14.65 41.50
CA ARG A 604 -15.41 -15.22 41.50
C ARG A 604 -14.71 -15.06 40.15
N ARG A 605 -13.45 -14.64 40.18
CA ARG A 605 -12.47 -14.90 39.12
C ARG A 605 -12.25 -16.41 39.02
N TYR A 606 -12.50 -17.00 37.85
CA TYR A 606 -11.86 -18.24 37.45
C TYR A 606 -10.57 -17.91 36.69
N ARG A 607 -9.57 -18.75 36.95
CA ARG A 607 -8.30 -18.84 36.23
C ARG A 607 -8.52 -19.31 34.80
#